data_AF-A0A209BTU8-F1
#
_entry.id   AF-A0A209BTU8-F1
#
_cell.length_a   1.000
_cell.length_b   1.000
_cell.length_c   1.000
_cell.angle_alpha   90.00
_cell.angle_beta   90.00
_cell.angle_gamma   90.00
#
_symmetry.space_group_name_H-M   'P 1'
#
loop_
_entity.id
_entity.type
_entity.pdbx_description
1 polymer ?
#
loop_
_entity_poly.entity_id
_entity_poly.type
_entity_poly.pdbx_seq_one_letter_code
_entity_poly.pdbx_strand_id
1 'polypeptide(L)'
;MPTPYGPRGGMAFGAQELCVLRRALALALNPSPVSAQEAQDCLQLAQSLDEAMREHARHRAFLVADLARYRAALPGTATGYLALLDEALDAGHRPGADDLAALGALRGNPAAAALLARCRPTLPAARTRLHAARTRLHALPGGRQPDKEPARKPAPKPAPQPTPATPKRPVPTPGEVFPRRKPAPPAPPAPDSRHHLAAG
;
A
#
# COMPACT_ATOMS: atom_id res chain seq x y z
N MET A 1 15.37 5.39 14.57
CA MET A 1 13.97 4.93 14.76
C MET A 1 13.12 5.57 13.68
N PRO A 2 12.77 4.88 12.59
CA PRO A 2 11.79 5.42 11.65
C PRO A 2 10.42 5.35 12.32
N THR A 3 9.79 6.50 12.54
CA THR A 3 8.43 6.57 13.10
C THR A 3 7.44 6.06 12.05
N PRO A 4 6.65 5.01 12.34
CA PRO A 4 5.78 4.35 11.36
C PRO A 4 4.46 5.11 11.10
N TYR A 5 4.29 6.32 11.64
CA TYR A 5 3.04 7.06 11.55
C TYR A 5 2.96 7.82 10.22
N GLY A 6 1.98 7.45 9.39
CA GLY A 6 1.64 8.22 8.19
C GLY A 6 0.98 9.56 8.55
N PRO A 7 0.77 10.45 7.56
CA PRO A 7 0.24 11.81 7.77
C PRO A 7 -1.18 11.86 8.35
N ARG A 8 -1.84 10.72 8.57
CA ARG A 8 -3.20 10.59 9.13
C ARG A 8 -3.25 9.85 10.47
N GLY A 9 -2.13 9.69 11.17
CA GLY A 9 -2.08 9.05 12.50
C GLY A 9 -2.23 7.52 12.50
N GLY A 10 -2.23 6.88 11.32
CA GLY A 10 -2.23 5.42 11.17
C GLY A 10 -0.83 4.84 10.92
N MET A 11 -0.64 3.55 11.23
CA MET A 11 0.59 2.82 10.87
C MET A 11 0.69 2.66 9.34
N ALA A 12 1.83 3.06 8.78
CA ALA A 12 2.22 2.71 7.42
C ALA A 12 3.07 1.44 7.46
N PHE A 13 2.72 0.45 6.63
CA PHE A 13 3.52 -0.76 6.49
C PHE A 13 4.73 -0.51 5.58
N GLY A 14 5.93 -0.81 6.07
CA GLY A 14 7.12 -0.92 5.24
C GLY A 14 7.21 -2.28 4.55
N ALA A 15 8.23 -2.44 3.71
CA ALA A 15 8.43 -3.67 2.95
C ALA A 15 8.61 -4.90 3.87
N GLN A 16 9.28 -4.73 5.01
CA GLN A 16 9.52 -5.82 5.96
C GLN A 16 8.23 -6.24 6.64
N GLU A 17 7.45 -5.28 7.14
CA GLU A 17 6.17 -5.54 7.80
C GLU A 17 5.19 -6.24 6.83
N LEU A 18 5.18 -5.83 5.55
CA LEU A 18 4.38 -6.49 4.51
C LEU A 18 4.84 -7.93 4.24
N CYS A 19 6.14 -8.19 4.22
CA CYS A 19 6.67 -9.55 4.08
C CYS A 19 6.25 -10.44 5.26
N VAL A 20 6.36 -9.94 6.50
CA VAL A 20 5.93 -10.65 7.71
C VAL A 20 4.42 -10.91 7.69
N LEU A 21 3.60 -9.91 7.35
CA LEU A 21 2.15 -10.06 7.24
C LEU A 21 1.76 -11.10 6.18
N ARG A 22 2.37 -11.05 5.01
CA ARG A 22 2.14 -12.01 3.94
C ARG A 22 2.49 -13.44 4.37
N ARG A 23 3.62 -13.62 5.07
CA ARG A 23 4.03 -14.91 5.62
C ARG A 23 3.04 -15.41 6.67
N ALA A 24 2.62 -14.56 7.60
CA ALA A 24 1.63 -14.90 8.62
C ALA A 24 0.29 -15.34 8.00
N LEU A 25 -0.18 -14.65 6.95
CA LEU A 25 -1.38 -15.04 6.22
C LEU A 25 -1.21 -16.38 5.48
N ALA A 26 -0.04 -16.65 4.89
CA ALA A 26 0.23 -17.93 4.25
C ALA A 26 0.19 -19.09 5.25
N LEU A 27 0.76 -18.89 6.45
CA LEU A 27 0.74 -19.86 7.56
C LEU A 27 -0.69 -20.09 8.10
N ALA A 28 -1.50 -19.03 8.21
CA ALA A 28 -2.90 -19.16 8.64
C ALA A 28 -3.76 -19.95 7.64
N LEU A 29 -3.44 -19.87 6.33
CA LEU A 29 -4.14 -20.60 5.28
C LEU A 29 -3.61 -22.03 5.12
N ASN A 30 -2.31 -22.26 5.33
CA ASN A 30 -1.67 -23.56 5.23
C ASN A 30 -0.73 -23.74 6.44
N PRO A 31 -1.22 -24.30 7.55
CA PRO A 31 -0.43 -24.47 8.76
C PRO A 31 0.82 -25.32 8.51
N SER A 32 1.98 -24.79 8.86
CA SER A 32 3.27 -25.48 8.85
C SER A 32 4.07 -25.11 10.09
N PRO A 33 5.09 -25.89 10.48
CA PRO A 33 6.00 -25.49 11.56
C PRO A 33 6.63 -24.13 11.28
N VAL A 34 6.77 -23.30 12.32
CA VAL A 34 7.31 -21.94 12.25
C VAL A 34 8.54 -21.87 13.15
N SER A 35 9.60 -21.22 12.71
CA SER A 35 10.77 -21.00 13.55
C SER A 35 10.50 -19.97 14.66
N ALA A 36 11.29 -20.01 15.74
CA ALA A 36 11.13 -19.07 16.85
C ALA A 36 11.27 -17.60 16.40
N GLN A 37 12.20 -17.31 15.47
CA GLN A 37 12.37 -15.96 14.93
C GLN A 37 11.14 -15.49 14.15
N GLU A 38 10.56 -16.35 13.32
CA GLU A 38 9.39 -16.00 12.53
C GLU A 38 8.15 -15.75 13.40
N ALA A 39 8.01 -16.51 14.48
CA ALA A 39 6.98 -16.27 15.49
C ALA A 39 7.20 -14.92 16.19
N GLN A 40 8.45 -14.60 16.56
CA GLN A 40 8.79 -13.33 17.19
C GLN A 40 8.54 -12.13 16.27
N ASP A 41 8.88 -12.22 14.99
CA ASP A 41 8.57 -11.17 14.00
C ASP A 41 7.07 -10.89 13.91
N CYS A 42 6.26 -11.96 13.90
CA CYS A 42 4.79 -11.85 13.87
C CYS A 42 4.24 -11.19 15.15
N LEU A 43 4.78 -11.56 16.32
CA LEU A 43 4.40 -10.95 17.59
C LEU A 43 4.78 -9.46 17.64
N GLN A 44 5.97 -9.10 17.17
CA GLN A 44 6.41 -7.71 17.12
C GLN A 44 5.51 -6.88 16.19
N LEU A 45 5.16 -7.43 15.01
CA LEU A 45 4.22 -6.78 14.10
C LEU A 45 2.84 -6.62 14.72
N ALA A 46 2.32 -7.66 15.39
CA ALA A 46 1.02 -7.59 16.08
C ALA A 46 1.01 -6.51 17.17
N GLN A 47 2.05 -6.44 18.00
CA GLN A 47 2.18 -5.40 19.02
C GLN A 47 2.21 -3.98 18.43
N SER A 48 2.91 -3.82 17.30
CA SER A 48 2.99 -2.53 16.59
C SER A 48 1.62 -2.11 16.02
N LEU A 49 0.84 -3.07 15.51
CA LEU A 49 -0.52 -2.85 15.05
C LEU A 49 -1.48 -2.52 16.20
N ASP A 50 -1.40 -3.26 17.31
CA ASP A 50 -2.23 -3.01 18.48
C ASP A 50 -1.94 -1.62 19.07
N GLU A 51 -0.67 -1.19 19.10
CA GLU A 51 -0.32 0.16 19.53
C GLU A 51 -0.87 1.21 18.58
N ALA A 52 -0.74 1.02 17.27
CA ALA A 52 -1.32 1.92 16.29
C ALA A 52 -2.86 1.99 16.41
N MET A 53 -3.54 0.88 16.69
CA MET A 53 -4.98 0.86 16.93
C MET A 53 -5.37 1.59 18.21
N ARG A 54 -4.60 1.43 19.30
CA ARG A 54 -4.79 2.20 20.54
C ARG A 54 -4.59 3.69 20.33
N GLU A 55 -3.58 4.08 19.56
CA GLU A 55 -3.31 5.48 19.26
C GLU A 55 -4.38 6.09 18.36
N HIS A 56 -4.85 5.34 17.35
CA HIS A 56 -5.98 5.76 16.53
C HIS A 56 -7.24 5.98 17.35
N ALA A 57 -7.52 5.09 18.32
CA ALA A 57 -8.65 5.24 19.23
C ALA A 57 -8.51 6.48 20.13
N ARG A 58 -7.31 6.75 20.65
CA ARG A 58 -7.01 7.96 21.43
C ARG A 58 -7.21 9.23 20.59
N HIS A 59 -6.68 9.28 19.38
CA HIS A 59 -6.86 10.41 18.48
C HIS A 59 -8.33 10.64 18.15
N ARG A 60 -9.07 9.58 17.82
CA ARG A 60 -10.52 9.69 17.55
C ARG A 60 -11.30 10.21 18.76
N ALA A 61 -10.99 9.75 19.97
CA ALA A 61 -11.65 10.24 21.18
C ALA A 61 -11.42 11.76 21.37
N PHE A 62 -10.21 12.24 21.10
CA PHE A 62 -9.89 13.67 21.11
C PHE A 62 -10.71 14.44 20.06
N LEU A 63 -10.73 13.99 18.81
CA LEU A 63 -11.50 14.63 17.73
C LEU A 63 -12.99 14.72 18.07
N VAL A 64 -13.58 13.65 18.63
CA VAL A 64 -15.00 13.64 19.01
C VAL A 64 -15.30 14.62 20.15
N ALA A 65 -14.41 14.73 21.14
CA ALA A 65 -14.57 15.71 22.22
C ALA A 65 -14.48 17.15 21.69
N ASP A 66 -13.55 17.41 20.77
CA ASP A 66 -13.38 18.72 20.15
C ASP A 66 -14.56 19.06 19.22
N LEU A 67 -15.13 18.07 18.52
CA LEU A 67 -16.34 18.28 17.71
C LEU A 67 -17.51 18.83 18.52
N ALA A 68 -17.75 18.29 19.72
CA ALA A 68 -18.80 18.79 20.59
C ALA A 68 -18.55 20.26 20.99
N ARG A 69 -17.29 20.62 21.29
CA ARG A 69 -16.89 21.99 21.65
C ARG A 69 -17.09 22.95 20.48
N TYR A 70 -16.64 22.59 19.28
CA TYR A 70 -16.78 23.42 18.09
C TYR A 70 -18.26 23.58 17.73
N ARG A 71 -19.05 22.51 17.80
CA ARG A 71 -20.48 22.54 17.51
C ARG A 71 -21.25 23.45 18.46
N ALA A 72 -20.91 23.46 19.75
CA ALA A 72 -21.54 24.35 20.74
C ALA A 72 -21.28 25.85 20.48
N ALA A 73 -20.22 26.18 19.75
CA ALA A 73 -19.84 27.55 19.41
C ALA A 73 -20.29 27.98 17.99
N LEU A 74 -21.15 27.19 17.34
CA LEU A 74 -21.73 27.56 16.05
C LEU A 74 -22.66 28.78 16.19
N PRO A 75 -22.75 29.64 15.14
CA PRO A 75 -22.14 29.50 13.82
C PRO A 75 -20.68 29.99 13.73
N GLY A 76 -20.13 30.61 14.78
CA GLY A 76 -18.81 31.27 14.75
C GLY A 76 -17.63 30.35 14.45
N THR A 77 -17.77 29.05 14.70
CA THR A 77 -16.77 28.01 14.47
C THR A 77 -17.00 27.18 13.22
N ALA A 78 -17.93 27.56 12.33
CA ALA A 78 -18.37 26.73 11.21
C ALA A 78 -17.22 26.14 10.38
N THR A 79 -16.23 26.95 9.99
CA THR A 79 -15.06 26.48 9.22
C THR A 79 -14.27 25.40 9.97
N GLY A 80 -14.00 25.62 11.26
CA GLY A 80 -13.27 24.67 12.09
C GLY A 80 -14.07 23.40 12.38
N TYR A 81 -15.36 23.53 12.61
CA TYR A 81 -16.25 22.38 12.82
C TYR A 81 -16.29 21.48 11.58
N LEU A 82 -16.40 22.05 10.37
CA LEU A 82 -16.46 21.28 9.13
C LEU A 82 -15.13 20.58 8.83
N ALA A 83 -13.99 21.25 9.04
CA ALA A 83 -12.66 20.66 8.87
C ALA A 83 -12.44 19.51 9.86
N LEU A 84 -12.77 19.72 11.14
CA LEU A 84 -12.63 18.72 12.18
C LEU A 84 -13.57 17.52 11.95
N LEU A 85 -14.78 17.75 11.44
CA LEU A 85 -15.72 16.68 11.13
C LEU A 85 -15.23 15.84 9.96
N ASP A 86 -14.63 16.46 8.94
CA ASP A 86 -14.01 15.73 7.83
C ASP A 86 -12.89 14.80 8.33
N GLU A 87 -12.00 15.33 9.18
CA GLU A 87 -10.92 14.54 9.78
C GLU A 87 -11.46 13.40 10.65
N ALA A 88 -12.48 13.66 11.46
CA ALA A 88 -13.13 12.64 12.27
C ALA A 88 -13.77 11.54 11.41
N LEU A 89 -14.43 11.89 10.30
CA LEU A 89 -14.99 10.92 9.36
C LEU A 89 -13.91 10.05 8.73
N ASP A 90 -12.78 10.64 8.33
CA ASP A 90 -11.62 9.91 7.82
C ASP A 90 -11.01 8.99 8.90
N ALA A 91 -11.11 9.36 10.17
CA ALA A 91 -10.75 8.51 11.32
C ALA A 91 -11.82 7.45 11.69
N GLY A 92 -12.91 7.35 10.93
CA GLY A 92 -13.97 6.37 11.12
C GLY A 92 -15.04 6.77 12.14
N HIS A 93 -15.14 8.06 12.49
CA HIS A 93 -16.27 8.61 13.22
C HIS A 93 -17.57 8.38 12.46
N ARG A 94 -18.64 8.09 13.19
CA ARG A 94 -20.00 8.02 12.63
C ARG A 94 -20.77 9.22 13.16
N PRO A 95 -21.19 10.15 12.28
CA PRO A 95 -21.84 11.38 12.70
C PRO A 95 -23.18 11.09 13.37
N GLY A 96 -23.41 11.72 14.51
CA GLY A 96 -24.66 11.60 15.26
C GLY A 96 -25.77 12.47 14.68
N ALA A 97 -27.01 12.33 15.20
CA ALA A 97 -28.14 13.18 14.83
C ALA A 97 -27.83 14.68 14.97
N ASP A 98 -27.06 14.96 16.01
CA ASP A 98 -26.59 16.24 16.48
C ASP A 98 -25.60 16.89 15.48
N ASP A 99 -24.72 16.06 14.89
CA ASP A 99 -23.81 16.48 13.81
C ASP A 99 -24.56 16.71 12.49
N LEU A 100 -25.55 15.86 12.21
CA LEU A 100 -26.40 15.97 11.03
C LEU A 100 -27.31 17.20 11.09
N ALA A 101 -27.82 17.55 12.27
CA ALA A 101 -28.57 18.78 12.51
C ALA A 101 -27.69 20.02 12.26
N ALA A 102 -26.46 20.03 12.79
CA ALA A 102 -25.51 21.11 12.55
C ALA A 102 -25.15 21.25 11.06
N LEU A 103 -24.88 20.15 10.36
CA LEU A 103 -24.65 20.16 8.91
C LEU A 103 -25.88 20.64 8.12
N GLY A 104 -27.09 20.28 8.57
CA GLY A 104 -28.34 20.74 7.98
C GLY A 104 -28.56 22.25 8.14
N ALA A 105 -28.27 22.80 9.32
CA ALA A 105 -28.31 24.24 9.58
C ALA A 105 -27.29 25.02 8.74
N LEU A 106 -26.14 24.39 8.43
CA LEU A 106 -25.07 24.97 7.62
C LEU A 106 -25.20 24.67 6.11
N ARG A 107 -26.34 24.17 5.61
CA ARG A 107 -26.48 23.68 4.23
C ARG A 107 -26.22 24.72 3.13
N GLY A 108 -26.30 26.02 3.46
CA GLY A 108 -25.88 27.09 2.55
C GLY A 108 -24.37 27.10 2.27
N ASN A 109 -23.57 26.41 3.08
CA ASN A 109 -22.15 26.20 2.86
C ASN A 109 -21.91 24.92 2.01
N PRO A 110 -21.16 25.03 0.89
CA PRO A 110 -20.91 23.89 0.00
C PRO A 110 -20.14 22.75 0.68
N ALA A 111 -19.21 23.04 1.59
CA ALA A 111 -18.46 22.02 2.32
C ALA A 111 -19.37 21.23 3.27
N ALA A 112 -20.31 21.90 3.95
CA ALA A 112 -21.31 21.23 4.79
C ALA A 112 -22.24 20.33 3.96
N ALA A 113 -22.68 20.81 2.78
CA ALA A 113 -23.50 20.02 1.88
C ALA A 113 -22.76 18.76 1.36
N ALA A 114 -21.47 18.88 1.04
CA ALA A 114 -20.63 17.75 0.63
C ALA A 114 -20.42 16.71 1.74
N LEU A 115 -20.16 17.17 2.97
CA LEU A 115 -20.06 16.30 4.15
C LEU A 115 -21.38 15.56 4.40
N LEU A 116 -22.51 16.26 4.36
CA LEU A 116 -23.83 15.64 4.54
C LEU A 116 -24.14 14.58 3.47
N ALA A 117 -23.67 14.76 2.23
CA ALA A 117 -23.78 13.75 1.18
C ALA A 117 -22.92 12.50 1.48
N ARG A 118 -21.70 12.68 1.98
CA ARG A 118 -20.80 11.57 2.38
C ARG A 118 -21.32 10.75 3.56
N CYS A 119 -22.04 11.38 4.48
CA CYS A 119 -22.63 10.70 5.64
C CYS A 119 -23.77 9.74 5.27
N ARG A 120 -24.28 9.75 4.03
CA ARG A 120 -25.32 8.82 3.60
C ARG A 120 -24.72 7.43 3.35
N PRO A 121 -25.31 6.36 3.92
CA PRO A 121 -24.78 5.01 3.78
C PRO A 121 -24.74 4.58 2.31
N THR A 122 -23.56 4.15 1.85
CA THR A 122 -23.38 3.45 0.58
C THR A 122 -23.57 1.95 0.80
N LEU A 123 -24.52 1.33 0.10
CA LEU A 123 -24.78 -0.12 0.18
C LEU A 123 -23.56 -0.89 -0.35
N PRO A 124 -23.04 -1.92 0.36
CA PRO A 124 -21.71 -2.44 0.05
C PRO A 124 -21.71 -3.56 -1.03
N ALA A 125 -20.99 -3.32 -2.12
CA ALA A 125 -20.54 -4.31 -3.11
C ALA A 125 -19.25 -5.08 -2.68
N ALA A 126 -19.01 -5.20 -1.37
CA ALA A 126 -17.70 -5.57 -0.80
C ALA A 126 -17.42 -7.10 -0.81
N ARG A 127 -18.46 -7.94 -0.74
CA ARG A 127 -18.30 -9.40 -0.59
C ARG A 127 -17.58 -10.06 -1.78
N THR A 128 -17.83 -9.58 -2.99
CA THR A 128 -17.24 -10.14 -4.22
C THR A 128 -15.73 -9.86 -4.34
N ARG A 129 -15.25 -8.75 -3.74
CA ARG A 129 -13.84 -8.34 -3.86
C ARG A 129 -12.91 -9.17 -2.98
N LEU A 130 -13.39 -9.65 -1.83
CA LEU A 130 -12.60 -10.45 -0.89
C LEU A 130 -12.26 -11.83 -1.45
N HIS A 131 -13.19 -12.47 -2.15
CA HIS A 131 -12.94 -13.76 -2.80
C HIS A 131 -11.89 -13.67 -3.92
N ALA A 132 -11.93 -12.61 -4.73
CA ALA A 132 -10.93 -12.38 -5.77
C ALA A 132 -9.53 -12.02 -5.21
N ALA A 133 -9.44 -11.44 -4.02
CA ALA A 133 -8.17 -11.16 -3.37
C ALA A 133 -7.47 -12.43 -2.86
N ARG A 134 -8.24 -13.39 -2.32
CA ARG A 134 -7.71 -14.69 -1.85
C ARG A 134 -6.99 -15.44 -2.96
N THR A 135 -7.57 -15.52 -4.15
CA THR A 135 -6.96 -16.22 -5.30
C THR A 135 -5.66 -15.56 -5.77
N ARG A 136 -5.58 -14.22 -5.73
CA ARG A 136 -4.37 -13.47 -6.12
C ARG A 136 -3.21 -13.62 -5.13
N LEU A 137 -3.50 -13.67 -3.83
CA LEU A 137 -2.48 -13.89 -2.80
C LEU A 137 -1.76 -15.24 -2.95
N HIS A 138 -2.50 -16.29 -3.35
CA HIS A 138 -1.92 -17.60 -3.65
C HIS A 138 -1.06 -17.63 -4.93
N ALA A 139 -1.23 -16.66 -5.84
CA ALA A 139 -0.52 -16.62 -7.12
C ALA A 139 0.83 -15.87 -7.07
N LEU A 140 1.16 -15.18 -5.97
CA LEU A 140 2.42 -14.41 -5.83
C LEU A 140 3.62 -15.33 -5.51
N PRO A 141 4.81 -15.11 -6.11
CA PRO A 141 6.00 -15.93 -5.88
C PRO A 141 6.42 -15.86 -4.41
N GLY A 142 6.31 -17.00 -3.71
CA GLY A 142 6.44 -17.14 -2.25
C GLY A 142 5.15 -17.57 -1.52
N GLY A 143 4.02 -17.72 -2.23
CA GLY A 143 2.75 -18.27 -1.71
C GLY A 143 2.47 -19.70 -2.17
N ARG A 144 3.51 -20.49 -2.46
CA ARG A 144 3.38 -21.84 -3.04
C ARG A 144 2.82 -22.84 -2.02
N GLN A 145 1.79 -23.57 -2.44
CA GLN A 145 1.42 -24.87 -1.89
C GLN A 145 2.65 -25.81 -1.96
N PRO A 146 2.94 -26.63 -0.95
CA PRO A 146 3.97 -27.66 -1.08
C PRO A 146 3.51 -28.66 -2.15
N ASP A 147 4.22 -28.68 -3.27
CA ASP A 147 4.07 -29.65 -4.33
C ASP A 147 4.17 -31.07 -3.74
N LYS A 148 3.18 -31.91 -4.05
CA LYS A 148 3.31 -33.36 -3.94
C LYS A 148 4.52 -33.77 -4.77
N GLU A 149 5.55 -34.25 -4.09
CA GLU A 149 6.74 -34.83 -4.68
C GLU A 149 6.35 -36.04 -5.56
N PRO A 150 6.57 -36.00 -6.90
CA PRO A 150 6.46 -37.20 -7.70
C PRO A 150 7.70 -38.06 -7.44
N ALA A 151 7.47 -39.28 -6.99
CA ALA A 151 8.47 -40.29 -6.68
C ALA A 151 9.57 -40.42 -7.76
N ARG A 152 10.82 -40.48 -7.30
CA ARG A 152 12.02 -40.87 -8.08
C ARG A 152 11.78 -42.19 -8.82
N LYS A 153 12.05 -42.21 -10.13
CA LYS A 153 12.30 -43.45 -10.88
C LYS A 153 13.81 -43.58 -11.19
N PRO A 154 14.38 -44.81 -11.22
CA PRO A 154 15.82 -45.02 -11.30
C PRO A 154 16.36 -44.94 -12.73
N ALA A 155 17.66 -44.65 -12.84
CA ALA A 155 18.40 -44.47 -14.10
C ALA A 155 18.72 -45.80 -14.81
N PRO A 156 18.90 -45.79 -16.16
CA PRO A 156 19.65 -46.82 -16.87
C PRO A 156 21.00 -46.32 -17.44
N LYS A 157 21.97 -47.25 -17.51
CA LYS A 157 23.37 -47.13 -17.97
C LYS A 157 23.54 -47.19 -19.52
N PRO A 158 24.76 -46.93 -20.08
CA PRO A 158 24.93 -46.31 -21.42
C PRO A 158 25.40 -47.20 -22.60
N ALA A 159 25.38 -46.56 -23.80
CA ALA A 159 26.10 -46.79 -25.09
C ALA A 159 25.42 -47.70 -26.16
N PRO A 160 25.73 -47.61 -27.50
CA PRO A 160 26.70 -46.77 -28.24
C PRO A 160 26.16 -46.01 -29.51
N GLN A 161 27.02 -45.15 -30.11
CA GLN A 161 26.88 -44.44 -31.41
C GLN A 161 27.19 -45.37 -32.63
N PRO A 162 26.71 -45.12 -33.89
CA PRO A 162 27.30 -44.13 -34.82
C PRO A 162 26.41 -43.41 -35.88
N THR A 163 26.98 -42.28 -36.34
CA THR A 163 26.86 -41.30 -37.47
C THR A 163 26.23 -41.67 -38.85
N PRO A 164 26.14 -40.76 -39.88
CA PRO A 164 26.04 -39.27 -39.95
C PRO A 164 25.03 -38.71 -41.02
N ALA A 165 24.74 -37.39 -41.00
CA ALA A 165 24.74 -36.44 -42.14
C ALA A 165 23.62 -35.37 -42.13
N THR A 166 23.98 -34.08 -42.07
CA THR A 166 23.81 -33.03 -43.11
C THR A 166 24.03 -31.63 -42.52
N PRO A 167 24.63 -30.68 -43.28
CA PRO A 167 25.11 -29.41 -42.75
C PRO A 167 23.97 -28.39 -42.62
N LYS A 168 23.81 -27.77 -41.44
CA LYS A 168 22.94 -26.60 -41.25
C LYS A 168 23.78 -25.33 -41.17
N ARG A 169 23.30 -24.34 -41.93
CA ARG A 169 23.91 -23.05 -42.23
C ARG A 169 24.28 -22.24 -40.98
N PRO A 170 25.29 -21.34 -41.05
CA PRO A 170 25.71 -20.52 -39.92
C PRO A 170 24.56 -19.67 -39.37
N VAL A 171 24.34 -19.73 -38.06
CA VAL A 171 23.43 -18.83 -37.33
C VAL A 171 24.20 -17.54 -37.06
N PRO A 172 23.71 -16.36 -37.48
CA PRO A 172 24.42 -15.10 -37.28
C PRO A 172 24.55 -14.75 -35.79
N THR A 173 25.71 -14.21 -35.42
CA THR A 173 26.02 -13.82 -34.04
C THR A 173 25.28 -12.53 -33.63
N PRO A 174 25.02 -12.31 -32.33
CA PRO A 174 24.19 -11.21 -31.83
C PRO A 174 24.64 -9.77 -32.16
N GLY A 175 25.78 -9.59 -32.84
CA GLY A 175 26.31 -8.29 -33.25
C GLY A 175 25.73 -7.72 -34.55
N GLU A 176 24.92 -8.50 -35.29
CA GLU A 176 24.39 -8.10 -36.60
C GLU A 176 22.90 -7.66 -36.58
N VAL A 177 22.20 -7.79 -35.44
CA VAL A 177 20.77 -7.44 -35.32
C VAL A 177 20.53 -6.10 -34.60
N PHE A 178 21.58 -5.40 -34.16
CA PHE A 178 21.45 -4.08 -33.53
C PHE A 178 22.31 -3.03 -34.24
N PRO A 179 21.71 -2.05 -34.95
CA PRO A 179 22.46 -0.94 -35.51
C PRO A 179 23.10 -0.12 -34.37
N ARG A 180 24.43 0.05 -34.42
CA ARG A 180 25.17 0.94 -33.52
C ARG A 180 24.66 2.37 -33.68
N ARG A 181 23.96 2.90 -32.67
CA ARG A 181 23.80 4.36 -32.52
C ARG A 181 25.19 4.94 -32.27
N LYS A 182 25.71 5.73 -33.21
CA LYS A 182 26.88 6.59 -32.95
C LYS A 182 26.50 7.58 -31.84
N PRO A 183 27.29 7.72 -30.77
CA PRO A 183 27.11 8.81 -29.82
C PRO A 183 27.30 10.15 -30.54
N ALA A 184 26.38 11.10 -30.32
CA ALA A 184 26.57 12.48 -30.74
C ALA A 184 27.71 13.10 -29.90
N PRO A 185 28.57 13.95 -30.50
CA PRO A 185 29.59 14.68 -29.73
C PRO A 185 28.92 15.62 -28.71
N PRO A 186 29.52 15.79 -27.52
CA PRO A 186 28.98 16.70 -26.50
C PRO A 186 29.01 18.16 -27.00
N ALA A 187 27.93 18.88 -26.73
CA ALA A 187 27.83 20.31 -27.01
C ALA A 187 28.86 21.10 -26.17
N PRO A 188 29.44 22.20 -26.70
CA PRO A 188 30.33 23.06 -25.95
C PRO A 188 29.59 23.76 -24.79
N PRO A 189 30.27 24.03 -23.66
CA PRO A 189 29.67 24.72 -22.53
C PRO A 189 29.29 26.16 -22.91
N ALA A 190 28.08 26.57 -22.51
CA ALA A 190 27.60 27.94 -22.67
C ALA A 190 28.41 28.91 -21.77
N PRO A 191 28.68 30.14 -22.23
CA PRO A 191 29.47 31.10 -21.47
C PRO A 191 28.71 31.67 -20.26
N ASP A 192 29.47 31.84 -19.19
CA ASP A 192 29.10 32.44 -17.90
C ASP A 192 28.27 33.73 -18.05
N SER A 193 27.00 33.68 -17.66
CA SER A 193 26.19 34.88 -17.41
C SER A 193 26.41 35.33 -15.97
N ARG A 194 27.54 36.04 -15.75
CA ARG A 194 27.74 36.87 -14.55
C ARG A 194 26.74 38.02 -14.59
N HIS A 195 25.62 37.86 -13.90
CA HIS A 195 24.73 38.99 -13.62
C HIS A 195 25.25 39.75 -12.40
N HIS A 196 25.73 40.96 -12.70
CA HIS A 196 26.01 42.04 -11.77
C HIS A 196 24.81 42.31 -10.85
N LEU A 197 25.00 42.20 -9.53
CA LEU A 197 24.24 43.01 -8.59
C LEU A 197 24.94 44.37 -8.46
N ALA A 198 24.34 45.39 -9.04
CA ALA A 198 24.57 46.78 -8.65
C ALA A 198 23.65 47.08 -7.45
N ALA A 199 24.23 47.36 -6.30
CA ALA A 199 23.56 48.05 -5.21
C ALA A 199 24.22 49.43 -5.09
N GLY A 200 23.45 50.45 -5.43
CA GLY A 200 23.68 51.86 -5.16
C GLY A 200 22.35 52.45 -4.76
#